data_AF-A0A958X692-F1
#
_entry.id   AF-A0A958X692-F1
#
_cell.length_a   1.000
_cell.length_b   1.000
_cell.length_c   1.000
_cell.angle_alpha   90.00
_cell.angle_beta   90.00
_cell.angle_gamma   90.00
#
_symmetry.space_group_name_H-M   'P 1'
#
loop_
_entity.id
_entity.type
_entity.pdbx_description
1 polymer ?
#
loop_
_entity_poly.entity_id
_entity_poly.type
_entity_poly.pdbx_seq_one_letter_code
_entity_poly.pdbx_strand_id
1 'polypeptide(L)'
;LNGDEPAPLQPSVGIFLYNLLIEKGADYFTANVDTELSQNGFDLGDDDMPLMFAGEVLIRDEKADEAVALFTYYTQKFPQIIVAWNDLGEAYLMKDNKAKAKACFQKVLELQPNNPYAQERLEKL
;
A
#
# COMPACT_ATOMS: atom_id res chain seq x y z
N LEU A 1 -37.73 -18.74 -12.93
CA LEU A 1 -36.92 -17.60 -12.45
C LEU A 1 -36.70 -17.89 -10.97
N ASN A 2 -35.59 -18.55 -10.64
CA ASN A 2 -35.29 -18.91 -9.25
C ASN A 2 -34.99 -17.60 -8.52
N GLY A 3 -35.78 -17.32 -7.48
CA GLY A 3 -35.76 -16.09 -6.70
C GLY A 3 -34.58 -15.99 -5.75
N ASP A 4 -33.38 -16.32 -6.23
CA ASP A 4 -32.16 -16.04 -5.50
C ASP A 4 -31.90 -14.53 -5.64
N GLU A 5 -32.05 -13.79 -4.54
CA GLU A 5 -31.59 -12.41 -4.48
C GLU A 5 -30.10 -12.40 -4.87
N PRO A 6 -29.67 -11.52 -5.80
CA PRO A 6 -28.26 -11.39 -6.10
C PRO A 6 -27.52 -11.10 -4.80
N ALA A 7 -26.50 -11.90 -4.50
CA ALA A 7 -25.65 -11.67 -3.33
C ALA A 7 -25.23 -10.18 -3.31
N PRO A 8 -25.24 -9.53 -2.13
CA PRO A 8 -24.86 -8.12 -2.05
C PRO A 8 -23.50 -7.92 -2.73
N LEU A 9 -23.41 -6.87 -3.54
CA LEU A 9 -22.19 -6.53 -4.26
C LEU A 9 -21.05 -6.38 -3.24
N GLN A 10 -20.07 -7.27 -3.30
CA GLN A 10 -18.87 -7.15 -2.48
C GLN A 10 -18.09 -5.91 -2.92
N PRO A 11 -17.49 -5.14 -1.99
CA PRO A 11 -16.60 -4.05 -2.35
C PRO A 11 -15.39 -4.58 -3.13
N SER A 12 -14.77 -3.73 -3.95
CA SER A 12 -13.49 -4.08 -4.55
C SER A 12 -12.42 -4.24 -3.47
N VAL A 13 -11.40 -5.05 -3.74
CA VAL A 13 -10.30 -5.32 -2.79
C VAL A 13 -9.63 -4.03 -2.31
N GLY A 14 -9.45 -3.04 -3.20
CA GLY A 14 -8.87 -1.75 -2.83
C GLY A 14 -9.73 -0.96 -1.84
N ILE A 15 -11.06 -0.92 -2.05
CA ILE A 15 -11.99 -0.28 -1.11
C ILE A 15 -11.98 -1.02 0.23
N PHE A 16 -11.94 -2.35 0.19
CA PHE A 16 -11.85 -3.17 1.40
C PHE A 16 -10.58 -2.87 2.20
N LEU A 17 -9.40 -2.86 1.57
CA LEU A 17 -8.12 -2.58 2.21
C LEU A 17 -8.08 -1.18 2.83
N TYR A 18 -8.58 -0.17 2.11
CA TYR A 18 -8.71 1.18 2.65
C TYR A 18 -9.61 1.21 3.88
N ASN A 19 -10.83 0.64 3.80
CA ASN A 19 -11.76 0.64 4.93
C ASN A 19 -11.19 -0.12 6.13
N LEU A 20 -10.51 -1.24 5.90
CA LEU A 20 -9.86 -2.01 6.95
C LEU A 20 -8.84 -1.16 7.72
N LEU A 21 -8.04 -0.38 7.01
CA LEU A 21 -7.07 0.54 7.61
C LEU A 21 -7.73 1.67 8.39
N ILE A 22 -8.77 2.29 7.83
CA ILE A 22 -9.46 3.41 8.49
C ILE A 22 -10.25 2.95 9.73
N GLU A 23 -10.87 1.77 9.68
CA GLU A 23 -11.72 1.27 10.76
C GLU A 23 -10.94 0.57 11.87
N LYS A 24 -9.85 -0.14 11.53
CA LYS A 24 -9.09 -0.96 12.47
C LYS A 24 -7.70 -0.42 12.79
N GLY A 25 -7.20 0.50 11.98
CA GLY A 25 -5.89 1.12 12.15
C GLY A 25 -4.72 0.30 11.59
N ALA A 26 -3.57 0.97 11.47
CA ALA A 26 -2.33 0.46 10.89
C ALA A 26 -1.78 -0.80 11.59
N ASP A 27 -1.82 -0.84 12.93
CA ASP A 27 -1.29 -1.96 13.71
C ASP A 27 -2.13 -3.23 13.49
N TYR A 28 -3.46 -3.10 13.51
CA TYR A 28 -4.36 -4.21 13.23
C TYR A 28 -4.16 -4.72 11.80
N PHE A 29 -4.10 -3.81 10.83
CA PHE A 29 -3.88 -4.17 9.43
C PHE A 29 -2.60 -4.97 9.26
N THR A 30 -1.49 -4.48 9.83
CA THR A 30 -0.18 -5.13 9.72
C THR A 30 -0.19 -6.55 10.29
N ALA A 31 -0.95 -6.78 11.36
CA ALA A 31 -1.05 -8.10 11.98
C ALA A 31 -2.03 -9.05 11.28
N ASN A 32 -3.03 -8.53 10.56
CA ASN A 32 -4.19 -9.34 10.15
C ASN A 32 -4.54 -9.29 8.66
N VAL A 33 -3.90 -8.46 7.82
CA VAL A 33 -4.30 -8.25 6.41
C VAL A 33 -4.44 -9.55 5.60
N ASP A 34 -3.50 -10.49 5.69
CA ASP A 34 -3.59 -11.76 4.97
C ASP A 34 -4.80 -12.61 5.45
N THR A 35 -5.10 -12.55 6.75
CA THR A 35 -6.25 -13.25 7.35
C THR A 35 -7.57 -12.60 6.91
N GLU A 36 -7.63 -11.28 6.92
CA GLU A 36 -8.79 -10.49 6.50
C GLU A 36 -9.10 -10.71 5.02
N LEU A 37 -8.09 -10.70 4.15
CA LEU A 37 -8.26 -11.00 2.73
C LEU A 37 -8.82 -12.42 2.54
N SER A 38 -8.21 -13.43 3.17
CA SER A 38 -8.65 -14.82 3.05
C SER A 38 -10.09 -15.04 3.57
N GLN A 39 -10.44 -14.46 4.72
CA GLN A 39 -11.78 -14.59 5.31
C GLN A 39 -12.87 -13.94 4.46
N ASN A 40 -12.53 -12.87 3.73
CA ASN A 40 -13.45 -12.19 2.84
C ASN A 40 -13.39 -12.71 1.40
N GLY A 41 -12.62 -13.79 1.14
CA GLY A 41 -12.54 -14.42 -0.18
C GLY A 41 -11.76 -13.61 -1.21
N PHE A 42 -10.92 -12.68 -0.77
CA PHE A 42 -10.06 -11.89 -1.63
C PHE A 42 -8.70 -12.56 -1.82
N ASP A 43 -8.24 -12.55 -3.07
CA ASP A 43 -6.89 -12.95 -3.47
C ASP A 43 -6.31 -11.85 -4.37
N LEU A 44 -5.09 -11.44 -4.06
CA LEU A 44 -4.38 -10.44 -4.87
C LEU A 44 -3.69 -11.10 -6.07
N GLY A 45 -3.30 -12.38 -5.97
CA GLY A 45 -2.50 -13.04 -7.00
C GLY A 45 -1.32 -12.18 -7.45
N ASP A 46 -1.24 -11.94 -8.76
CA ASP A 46 -0.24 -11.05 -9.39
C ASP A 46 -0.75 -9.61 -9.62
N ASP A 47 -1.97 -9.28 -9.18
CA ASP A 47 -2.59 -7.96 -9.35
C ASP A 47 -2.30 -7.05 -8.16
N ASP A 48 -1.47 -6.04 -8.39
CA ASP A 48 -1.07 -5.04 -7.41
C ASP A 48 -1.97 -3.80 -7.37
N MET A 49 -2.86 -3.65 -8.36
CA MET A 49 -3.74 -2.48 -8.52
C MET A 49 -4.59 -2.19 -7.28
N PRO A 50 -5.16 -3.18 -6.55
CA PRO A 50 -5.89 -2.92 -5.32
C PRO A 50 -5.06 -2.18 -4.25
N LEU A 51 -3.79 -2.54 -4.12
CA LEU A 51 -2.87 -1.92 -3.16
C LEU A 51 -2.48 -0.51 -3.61
N MET A 52 -2.22 -0.34 -4.92
CA MET A 52 -1.92 0.97 -5.50
C MET A 52 -3.08 1.94 -5.27
N PHE A 53 -4.31 1.55 -5.61
CA PHE A 53 -5.49 2.41 -5.45
C PHE A 53 -5.78 2.75 -3.99
N ALA A 54 -5.73 1.77 -3.09
CA ALA A 54 -5.92 2.04 -1.66
C ALA A 54 -4.83 3.01 -1.15
N GLY A 55 -3.59 2.86 -1.60
CA GLY A 55 -2.46 3.70 -1.22
C GLY A 55 -2.60 5.14 -1.70
N GLU A 56 -2.96 5.35 -2.97
CA GLU A 56 -3.22 6.69 -3.51
C GLU A 56 -4.28 7.44 -2.71
N VAL A 57 -5.34 6.74 -2.31
CA VAL A 57 -6.42 7.32 -1.49
C VAL A 57 -5.91 7.68 -0.09
N LEU A 58 -5.13 6.82 0.56
CA LEU A 58 -4.55 7.11 1.88
C LEU A 58 -3.61 8.32 1.85
N ILE A 59 -2.79 8.46 0.81
CA ILE A 59 -1.93 9.64 0.62
C ILE A 59 -2.76 10.91 0.46
N ARG A 60 -3.79 10.88 -0.40
CA ARG A 60 -4.70 12.02 -0.61
C ARG A 60 -5.42 12.43 0.67
N ASP A 61 -5.79 11.46 1.50
CA ASP A 61 -6.49 11.69 2.75
C ASP A 61 -5.54 11.97 3.93
N GLU A 62 -4.24 12.13 3.67
CA GLU A 62 -3.17 12.43 4.63
C GLU A 62 -3.04 11.41 5.77
N LYS A 63 -3.40 10.16 5.50
CA LYS A 63 -3.37 9.02 6.44
C LYS A 63 -2.00 8.38 6.49
N ALA A 64 -1.04 9.10 7.07
CA ALA A 64 0.38 8.74 7.01
C ALA A 64 0.71 7.38 7.65
N ASP A 65 0.10 7.06 8.80
CA ASP A 65 0.33 5.79 9.51
C ASP A 65 -0.21 4.60 8.71
N GLU A 66 -1.43 4.74 8.19
CA GLU A 66 -2.11 3.75 7.38
C GLU A 66 -1.43 3.55 6.03
N ALA A 67 -1.00 4.63 5.38
CA ALA A 67 -0.23 4.59 4.13
C ALA A 67 1.07 3.81 4.33
N VAL A 68 1.81 4.07 5.41
CA VAL A 68 3.03 3.31 5.72
C VAL A 68 2.73 1.83 5.90
N ALA A 69 1.67 1.46 6.61
CA ALA A 69 1.29 0.05 6.80
C ALA A 69 0.94 -0.63 5.47
N LEU A 70 0.11 0.01 4.65
CA LEU A 70 -0.29 -0.51 3.34
C LEU A 70 0.91 -0.66 2.40
N PHE A 71 1.72 0.39 2.23
CA PHE A 71 2.86 0.34 1.31
C PHE A 71 3.97 -0.58 1.83
N THR A 72 4.11 -0.77 3.14
CA THR A 72 5.00 -1.80 3.70
C THR A 72 4.53 -3.19 3.27
N TYR A 73 3.24 -3.49 3.40
CA TYR A 73 2.69 -4.76 2.91
C TYR A 73 2.83 -4.89 1.39
N TYR A 74 2.60 -3.80 0.65
CA TYR A 74 2.74 -3.76 -0.80
C TYR A 74 4.17 -4.13 -1.24
N THR A 75 5.19 -3.49 -0.67
CA THR A 75 6.59 -3.80 -0.99
C THR A 75 7.01 -5.23 -0.61
N GLN A 76 6.33 -5.87 0.36
CA GLN A 76 6.57 -7.27 0.70
C GLN A 76 5.94 -8.24 -0.29
N LYS A 77 4.71 -7.96 -0.75
CA LYS A 77 4.03 -8.80 -1.74
C LYS A 77 4.58 -8.63 -3.14
N PHE A 78 4.92 -7.40 -3.50
CA PHE A 78 5.35 -7.02 -4.85
C PHE A 78 6.69 -6.28 -4.80
N PRO A 79 7.79 -6.97 -4.42
CA PRO A 79 9.08 -6.33 -4.14
C PRO A 79 9.75 -5.68 -5.36
N GLN A 80 9.30 -6.01 -6.57
CA GLN A 80 9.85 -5.48 -7.82
C GLN A 80 9.08 -4.26 -8.36
N ILE A 81 7.99 -3.85 -7.69
CA ILE A 81 7.19 -2.70 -8.10
C ILE A 81 7.83 -1.43 -7.55
N ILE A 82 8.44 -0.66 -8.45
CA ILE A 82 9.16 0.57 -8.12
C ILE A 82 8.24 1.62 -7.46
N VAL A 83 7.00 1.73 -7.95
CA VAL A 83 6.01 2.68 -7.42
C VAL A 83 5.73 2.42 -5.93
N ALA A 84 5.58 1.15 -5.52
CA ALA A 84 5.36 0.79 -4.13
C ALA A 84 6.48 1.26 -3.19
N TRP A 85 7.75 1.16 -3.63
CA TRP A 85 8.89 1.66 -2.84
C TRP A 85 8.97 3.19 -2.83
N ASN A 86 8.64 3.86 -3.94
CA ASN A 86 8.55 5.32 -3.97
C ASN A 86 7.49 5.83 -2.99
N ASP A 87 6.29 5.26 -3.04
CA ASP A 87 5.16 5.71 -2.23
C ASP A 87 5.36 5.38 -0.74
N LEU A 88 6.01 4.25 -0.42
CA LEU A 88 6.45 3.98 0.94
C LEU A 88 7.45 5.04 1.43
N GLY A 89 8.36 5.48 0.55
CA GLY A 89 9.30 6.57 0.82
C GLY A 89 8.57 7.88 1.16
N GLU A 90 7.61 8.29 0.32
CA GLU A 90 6.79 9.48 0.56
C GLU A 90 5.97 9.37 1.85
N ALA A 91 5.35 8.22 2.11
CA ALA A 91 4.61 7.98 3.35
C ALA A 91 5.51 8.11 4.59
N TYR A 92 6.76 7.65 4.52
CA TYR A 92 7.73 7.90 5.59
C TYR A 92 8.13 9.37 5.72
N LEU A 93 8.21 10.13 4.63
CA LEU A 93 8.45 11.58 4.69
C LEU A 93 7.28 12.33 5.34
N MET A 94 6.03 11.93 5.09
CA MET A 94 4.85 12.49 5.77
C MET A 94 4.95 12.31 7.29
N LYS A 95 5.63 11.26 7.75
CA LYS A 95 5.92 10.98 9.17
C LYS A 95 7.24 11.58 9.68
N ASP A 96 7.91 12.42 8.89
CA ASP A 96 9.24 12.96 9.16
C ASP A 96 10.32 11.86 9.43
N ASN A 97 10.08 10.63 8.97
CA ASN A 97 11.01 9.51 9.12
C ASN A 97 11.97 9.43 7.94
N LYS A 98 12.87 10.41 7.87
CA LYS A 98 13.86 10.53 6.79
C LYS A 98 14.75 9.29 6.64
N ALA A 99 15.08 8.62 7.74
CA ALA A 99 15.93 7.43 7.72
C ALA A 99 15.28 6.27 6.94
N LYS A 100 13.98 6.01 7.20
CA LYS A 100 13.24 4.96 6.49
C LYS A 100 12.90 5.39 5.05
N ALA A 101 12.57 6.66 4.83
CA ALA A 101 12.36 7.18 3.48
C ALA A 101 13.61 6.98 2.59
N LYS A 102 14.80 7.31 3.13
CA LYS A 102 16.08 7.09 2.45
C LYS A 102 16.29 5.63 2.03
N ALA A 103 15.99 4.68 2.92
CA ALA A 103 16.11 3.26 2.61
C ALA A 103 15.18 2.84 1.45
N CYS A 104 13.96 3.40 1.39
CA CYS A 104 13.01 3.12 0.31
C CYS A 104 13.50 3.65 -1.04
N PHE A 105 14.00 4.90 -1.09
CA PHE A 105 14.53 5.46 -2.33
C PHE A 105 15.84 4.79 -2.77
N GLN A 106 16.67 4.33 -1.83
CA GLN A 106 17.81 3.46 -2.16
C GLN A 106 17.35 2.17 -2.82
N LYS A 107 16.27 1.55 -2.33
CA LYS A 107 15.70 0.36 -2.95
C LYS A 107 15.20 0.62 -4.37
N VAL A 108 14.62 1.79 -4.63
CA VAL A 108 14.24 2.21 -5.99
C VAL A 108 15.45 2.28 -6.92
N LEU A 109 16.60 2.80 -6.45
CA LEU A 109 17.83 2.83 -7.24
C LEU A 109 18.49 1.45 -7.42
N GLU A 110 18.27 0.50 -6.51
CA GLU A 110 18.68 -0.89 -6.72
C GLU A 110 17.90 -1.54 -7.88
N LEU A 111 16.59 -1.25 -7.98
CA LEU A 111 15.71 -1.77 -9.03
C LEU A 111 15.87 -1.01 -10.35
N GLN A 112 16.08 0.30 -10.27
CA GLN A 112 16.23 1.20 -11.40
C GLN A 112 17.33 2.24 -11.11
N PRO A 113 18.61 1.94 -11.43
CA PRO A 113 19.76 2.78 -11.08
C PRO A 113 19.71 4.24 -11.56
N ASN A 114 18.99 4.51 -12.64
CA ASN A 114 18.86 5.83 -13.25
C ASN A 114 17.48 6.46 -12.98
N ASN A 115 16.80 6.11 -11.88
CA ASN A 115 15.52 6.72 -11.54
C ASN A 115 15.74 8.17 -11.03
N PRO A 116 15.34 9.21 -11.80
CA PRO A 116 15.63 10.60 -11.44
C PRO A 116 14.88 11.04 -10.18
N TYR A 117 13.68 10.49 -9.96
CA TYR A 117 12.86 10.81 -8.80
C TYR A 117 13.54 10.38 -7.50
N ALA A 118 14.02 9.13 -7.44
CA ALA A 118 14.72 8.64 -6.26
C ALA A 118 16.07 9.36 -6.02
N GLN A 119 16.79 9.73 -7.09
CA GLN A 119 18.00 10.55 -6.97
C GLN A 119 17.69 11.91 -6.34
N GLU A 120 16.69 12.62 -6.86
CA GLU A 120 16.27 13.93 -6.34
C GLU A 120 15.83 13.84 -4.87
N ARG A 121 15.06 12.80 -4.51
CA ARG A 121 14.60 12.60 -3.13
C ARG A 121 15.76 12.34 -2.17
N LEU A 122 16.75 11.56 -2.57
CA LEU A 122 17.93 11.28 -1.76
C LEU A 122 18.85 12.50 -1.58
N GLU A 123 18.93 13.38 -2.57
CA GLU A 123 19.70 14.63 -2.46
C GLU A 123 19.08 15.62 -1.47
N LYS A 124 17.75 15.59 -1.31
CA LYS A 124 16.99 16.49 -0.43
C LYS A 124 16.89 16.00 1.03
N LEU A 125 17.27 14.76 1.32
CA LEU A 125 17.10 14.08 2.61
C LEU A 125 18.27 14.27 3.57
#